data_AF-A0A354Z9G2-F1
#
_entry.id   AF-A0A354Z9G2-F1
#
_cell.length_a   1.000
_cell.length_b   1.000
_cell.length_c   1.000
_cell.angle_alpha   90.00
_cell.angle_beta   90.00
_cell.angle_gamma   90.00
#
_symmetry.space_group_name_H-M   'P 1'
#
loop_
_entity.id
_entity.type
_entity.pdbx_description
1 polymer ?
#
loop_
_entity_poly.entity_id
_entity_poly.type
_entity_poly.pdbx_seq_one_letter_code
_entity_poly.pdbx_strand_id
1 'polypeptide(L)'
;MTQEIPANISLGLTMGGVAGALFLIANLYVLLHLINQLVAPKTQWKWLDKIRNRWHYVHYAGNAAAFIAVLVHGILMQQYASVFHWILIAVMAWMVFAGITMRFTKASPQFKKTLRMFHAKWYMFVIVLSLVLIAHIASLGSFPYVLG
;
A
#
# COMPACT_ATOMS: atom_id res chain seq x y z
N MET A 1 33.45 11.34 -0.74
CA MET A 1 32.71 12.21 -1.68
C MET A 1 31.28 11.71 -1.72
N THR A 2 30.31 12.50 -1.28
CA THR A 2 28.89 12.18 -1.47
C THR A 2 28.60 12.28 -2.97
N GLN A 3 28.32 11.15 -3.61
CA GLN A 3 27.86 11.16 -5.00
C GLN A 3 26.54 11.93 -5.07
N GLU A 4 26.46 12.91 -5.99
CA GLU A 4 25.20 13.56 -6.29
C GLU A 4 24.19 12.53 -6.80
N ILE A 5 22.94 12.65 -6.34
CA ILE A 5 21.87 11.72 -6.71
C ILE A 5 21.45 12.01 -8.17
N PRO A 6 21.55 11.04 -9.09
CA PRO A 6 21.08 11.22 -10.45
C PRO A 6 19.57 11.57 -10.50
N ALA A 7 19.16 12.39 -11.47
CA ALA A 7 17.78 12.89 -11.54
C ALA A 7 16.71 11.79 -11.58
N ASN A 8 16.99 10.67 -12.28
CA ASN A 8 16.09 9.51 -12.31
C ASN A 8 15.95 8.83 -10.93
N ILE A 9 17.03 8.78 -10.15
CA ILE A 9 17.01 8.22 -8.78
C ILE A 9 16.28 9.16 -7.84
N SER A 10 16.50 10.48 -7.95
CA SER A 10 15.75 11.50 -7.20
C SER A 10 14.24 11.42 -7.47
N LEU A 11 13.85 11.28 -8.74
CA LEU A 11 12.46 11.05 -9.12
C LEU A 11 11.92 9.74 -8.53
N GLY A 12 12.71 8.66 -8.59
CA GLY A 12 12.37 7.37 -7.98
C GLY A 12 12.09 7.50 -6.48
N LEU A 13 12.97 8.14 -5.72
CA LEU A 13 12.79 8.41 -4.29
C LEU A 13 11.54 9.25 -4.02
N THR A 14 11.32 10.29 -4.82
CA THR A 14 10.13 11.16 -4.72
C THR A 14 8.84 10.34 -4.92
N MET A 15 8.82 9.46 -5.93
CA MET A 15 7.68 8.56 -6.17
C MET A 15 7.48 7.57 -5.02
N GLY A 16 8.55 7.12 -4.37
CA GLY A 16 8.48 6.31 -3.14
C GLY A 16 7.82 7.07 -1.98
N GLY A 17 8.21 8.33 -1.77
CA GLY A 17 7.58 9.20 -0.77
C GLY A 17 6.09 9.46 -1.06
N VAL A 18 5.76 9.77 -2.32
CA VAL A 18 4.37 9.94 -2.78
C VAL A 18 3.56 8.67 -2.56
N ALA A 19 4.10 7.51 -2.92
CA ALA A 19 3.46 6.22 -2.70
C ALA A 19 3.17 5.98 -1.22
N GLY A 20 4.13 6.23 -0.33
CA GLY A 20 3.97 6.10 1.12
C GLY A 20 2.89 7.03 1.67
N ALA A 21 2.88 8.29 1.26
CA ALA A 21 1.87 9.27 1.67
C ALA A 21 0.46 8.86 1.20
N LEU A 22 0.30 8.48 -0.07
CA LEU A 22 -0.96 8.01 -0.63
C LEU A 22 -1.45 6.75 0.08
N PHE A 23 -0.55 5.79 0.34
CA PHE A 23 -0.88 4.58 1.07
C PHE A 23 -1.37 4.88 2.49
N LEU A 24 -0.68 5.76 3.23
CA LEU A 24 -1.10 6.14 4.59
C LEU A 24 -2.46 6.83 4.60
N ILE A 25 -2.69 7.79 3.70
CA ILE A 25 -3.98 8.50 3.61
C ILE A 25 -5.11 7.53 3.22
N ALA A 26 -4.89 6.70 2.20
CA ALA A 26 -5.87 5.72 1.72
C ALA A 26 -6.25 4.70 2.80
N ASN A 27 -5.30 4.34 3.67
CA ASN A 27 -5.49 3.32 4.69
C ASN A 27 -5.70 3.88 6.10
N LEU A 28 -5.82 5.19 6.27
CA LEU A 28 -5.98 5.83 7.58
C LEU A 28 -7.16 5.26 8.38
N TYR A 29 -8.33 5.11 7.74
CA TYR A 29 -9.49 4.47 8.39
C TYR A 29 -9.17 3.03 8.83
N VAL A 30 -8.51 2.25 7.97
CA VAL A 30 -8.17 0.84 8.26
C VAL A 30 -7.20 0.76 9.44
N LEU A 31 -6.20 1.66 9.47
CA LEU A 31 -5.25 1.78 10.56
C LEU A 31 -5.94 2.14 11.88
N LEU A 32 -6.79 3.17 11.88
CA LEU A 32 -7.56 3.58 13.06
C LEU A 32 -8.51 2.48 13.54
N HIS A 33 -9.09 1.72 12.61
CA HIS A 33 -9.94 0.58 12.93
C HIS A 33 -9.14 -0.57 13.56
N LEU A 34 -7.94 -0.86 13.04
CA LEU A 34 -7.04 -1.83 13.64
C LEU A 34 -6.62 -1.40 15.06
N ILE A 35 -6.29 -0.12 15.26
CA ILE A 35 -5.96 0.43 16.59
C ILE A 35 -7.15 0.27 17.54
N ASN A 36 -8.38 0.59 17.11
CA ASN A 36 -9.57 0.41 17.93
C ASN A 36 -9.75 -1.07 18.33
N GLN A 37 -9.55 -2.01 17.42
CA GLN A 37 -9.63 -3.44 17.71
C GLN A 37 -8.56 -3.93 18.68
N LEU A 38 -7.35 -3.38 18.62
CA LEU A 38 -6.24 -3.76 19.50
C LEU A 38 -6.36 -3.15 20.90
N VAL A 39 -6.70 -1.86 20.99
CA VAL A 39 -6.70 -1.10 22.24
C VAL A 39 -8.04 -1.21 22.98
N ALA A 40 -9.15 -1.29 22.25
CA ALA A 40 -10.49 -1.30 22.81
C ALA A 40 -11.40 -2.34 22.12
N PRO A 41 -11.05 -3.65 22.16
CA PRO A 41 -11.75 -4.70 21.41
C PRO A 41 -13.25 -4.82 21.75
N LYS A 42 -13.65 -4.38 22.95
CA LYS A 42 -15.05 -4.42 23.43
C LYS A 42 -15.82 -3.13 23.16
N THR A 43 -15.20 -2.11 22.56
CA THR A 43 -15.78 -0.78 22.41
C THR A 43 -15.60 -0.27 20.98
N GLN A 44 -16.71 -0.07 20.28
CA GLN A 44 -16.70 0.56 18.96
C GLN A 44 -16.71 2.08 19.08
N TRP A 45 -15.74 2.72 18.43
CA TRP A 45 -15.68 4.17 18.34
C TRP A 45 -16.72 4.69 17.33
N LYS A 46 -17.87 5.17 17.83
CA LYS A 46 -18.99 5.64 16.98
C LYS A 46 -18.59 6.70 15.94
N TRP A 47 -17.57 7.50 16.21
CA TRP A 47 -17.07 8.51 15.26
C TRP A 47 -16.34 7.86 14.07
N LEU A 48 -15.65 6.73 14.29
CA LEU A 48 -14.93 5.98 13.26
C LEU A 48 -15.92 5.33 12.27
N ASP A 49 -17.03 4.78 12.78
CA ASP A 49 -18.09 4.22 11.94
C ASP A 49 -18.72 5.24 11.00
N LYS A 50 -18.88 6.50 11.46
CA LYS A 50 -19.39 7.60 10.62
C LYS A 50 -18.44 7.94 9.46
N ILE A 51 -17.13 7.78 9.67
CA ILE A 51 -16.11 8.07 8.66
C ILE A 51 -16.03 6.97 7.59
N ARG A 52 -16.25 5.71 7.97
CA ARG A 52 -16.12 4.53 7.10
C ARG A 52 -16.71 4.72 5.70
N ASN A 53 -17.96 5.18 5.63
CA ASN A 53 -18.68 5.28 4.35
C ASN A 53 -18.10 6.36 3.44
N ARG A 54 -17.60 7.47 4.00
CA ARG A 54 -16.95 8.55 3.23
C ARG A 54 -15.54 8.16 2.79
N TRP A 55 -14.81 7.46 3.67
CA TRP A 55 -13.43 7.06 3.41
C TRP A 55 -13.31 5.92 2.39
N HIS A 56 -14.42 5.24 2.07
CA HIS A 56 -14.44 4.15 1.10
C HIS A 56 -13.85 4.57 -0.26
N TYR A 57 -14.27 5.71 -0.81
CA TYR A 57 -13.76 6.17 -2.12
C TYR A 57 -12.29 6.59 -2.04
N VAL A 58 -11.90 7.27 -0.97
CA VAL A 58 -10.51 7.67 -0.70
C VAL A 58 -9.61 6.43 -0.62
N HIS A 59 -10.09 5.37 0.02
CA HIS A 59 -9.37 4.10 0.14
C HIS A 59 -9.13 3.43 -1.22
N TYR A 60 -10.14 3.33 -2.08
CA TYR A 60 -9.98 2.70 -3.40
C TYR A 60 -9.10 3.53 -4.34
N ALA A 61 -9.44 4.80 -4.53
CA ALA A 61 -8.70 5.67 -5.43
C ALA A 61 -7.26 5.89 -4.94
N GLY A 62 -7.10 6.10 -3.63
CA GLY A 62 -5.79 6.29 -3.01
C GLY A 62 -4.90 5.06 -3.10
N ASN A 63 -5.42 3.85 -2.88
CA ASN A 63 -4.61 2.63 -3.04
C ASN A 63 -4.26 2.34 -4.50
N ALA A 64 -5.14 2.66 -5.46
CA ALA A 64 -4.80 2.56 -6.88
C ALA A 64 -3.71 3.56 -7.27
N ALA A 65 -3.81 4.82 -6.82
CA ALA A 65 -2.78 5.83 -7.05
C ALA A 65 -1.45 5.48 -6.36
N ALA A 66 -1.50 4.98 -5.12
CA ALA A 66 -0.32 4.49 -4.41
C ALA A 66 0.35 3.34 -5.17
N PHE A 67 -0.42 2.39 -5.70
CA PHE A 67 0.12 1.31 -6.51
C PHE A 67 0.83 1.81 -7.78
N ILE A 68 0.23 2.77 -8.50
CA ILE A 68 0.88 3.38 -9.66
C ILE A 68 2.21 4.04 -9.27
N ALA A 69 2.23 4.81 -8.17
CA ALA A 69 3.43 5.45 -7.67
C ALA A 69 4.51 4.42 -7.25
N VAL A 70 4.12 3.33 -6.58
CA VAL A 70 5.03 2.21 -6.24
C VAL A 70 5.60 1.56 -7.49
N LEU A 71 4.79 1.37 -8.53
CA LEU A 71 5.26 0.77 -9.79
C LEU A 71 6.31 1.65 -10.46
N VAL A 72 6.07 2.96 -10.56
CA VAL A 72 7.04 3.93 -11.11
C VAL A 72 8.30 3.96 -10.24
N HIS A 73 8.16 4.03 -8.92
CA HIS A 73 9.26 3.95 -7.97
C HIS A 73 10.10 2.68 -8.17
N GLY A 74 9.47 1.51 -8.23
CA GLY A 74 10.14 0.23 -8.39
C GLY A 74 10.91 0.10 -9.71
N ILE A 75 10.35 0.63 -10.81
CA ILE A 75 11.03 0.66 -12.11
C ILE A 75 12.24 1.58 -12.08
N LEU A 76 12.11 2.80 -11.54
CA LEU A 76 13.21 3.78 -11.46
C LEU A 76 14.32 3.32 -10.50
N MET A 77 13.96 2.58 -9.45
CA MET A 77 14.88 2.10 -8.41
C MET A 77 15.27 0.63 -8.59
N GLN A 78 14.99 0.03 -9.75
CA GLN A 78 15.13 -1.43 -9.97
C GLN A 78 16.52 -1.98 -9.61
N GLN A 79 17.59 -1.20 -9.85
CA GLN A 79 18.97 -1.61 -9.56
C GLN A 79 19.28 -1.70 -8.06
N TYR A 80 18.43 -1.10 -7.23
CA TYR A 80 18.50 -1.15 -5.76
C TYR A 80 17.38 -2.01 -5.15
N ALA A 81 16.44 -2.48 -5.98
CA ALA A 81 15.30 -3.24 -5.54
C ALA A 81 15.68 -4.69 -5.21
N SER A 82 15.33 -5.13 -4.01
CA SER A 82 15.37 -6.54 -3.62
C SER A 82 14.15 -7.30 -4.15
N VAL A 83 14.20 -8.64 -4.10
CA VAL A 83 13.06 -9.53 -4.46
C VAL A 83 11.76 -9.15 -3.71
N PHE A 84 11.87 -8.63 -2.49
CA PHE A 84 10.73 -8.23 -1.67
C PHE A 84 9.95 -7.05 -2.26
N HIS A 85 10.58 -6.16 -3.02
CA HIS A 85 9.89 -5.06 -3.72
C HIS A 85 8.95 -5.60 -4.80
N TRP A 86 9.40 -6.61 -5.55
CA TRP A 86 8.60 -7.22 -6.61
C TRP A 86 7.45 -8.04 -6.04
N ILE A 87 7.67 -8.74 -4.91
CA ILE A 87 6.60 -9.40 -4.16
C ILE A 87 5.57 -8.38 -3.68
N LEU A 88 6.01 -7.26 -3.10
CA LEU A 88 5.13 -6.17 -2.68
C LEU A 88 4.30 -5.63 -3.85
N ILE A 89 4.93 -5.34 -5.00
CA ILE A 89 4.24 -4.88 -6.21
C ILE A 89 3.18 -5.89 -6.66
N ALA A 90 3.50 -7.18 -6.71
CA ALA A 90 2.55 -8.23 -7.10
C ALA A 90 1.36 -8.30 -6.13
N VAL A 91 1.61 -8.23 -4.82
CA VAL A 91 0.56 -8.21 -3.80
C VAL A 91 -0.31 -6.96 -3.93
N MET A 92 0.28 -5.78 -4.10
CA MET A 92 -0.48 -4.54 -4.31
C MET A 92 -1.30 -4.57 -5.60
N ALA A 93 -0.75 -5.10 -6.69
CA ALA A 93 -1.46 -5.29 -7.95
C ALA A 93 -2.70 -6.18 -7.76
N TRP A 94 -2.53 -7.32 -7.08
CA TRP A 94 -3.63 -8.21 -6.73
C TRP A 94 -4.69 -7.49 -5.87
N MET A 95 -4.25 -6.71 -4.88
CA MET A 95 -5.16 -5.96 -4.01
C MET A 95 -5.98 -4.94 -4.80
N VAL A 96 -5.34 -4.15 -5.65
CA VAL A 96 -6.04 -3.17 -6.50
C VAL A 96 -6.99 -3.89 -7.46
N PHE A 97 -6.55 -4.98 -8.10
CA PHE A 97 -7.39 -5.78 -9.00
C PHE A 97 -8.63 -6.34 -8.28
N ALA A 98 -8.45 -7.00 -7.14
CA ALA A 98 -9.54 -7.60 -6.40
C ALA A 98 -10.50 -6.53 -5.87
N GLY A 99 -9.96 -5.42 -5.37
CA GLY A 99 -10.72 -4.27 -4.92
C GLY A 99 -11.61 -3.68 -6.03
N ILE A 100 -11.01 -3.39 -7.18
CA ILE A 100 -11.73 -2.83 -8.33
C ILE A 100 -12.77 -3.80 -8.85
N THR A 101 -12.40 -5.07 -9.03
CA THR A 101 -13.29 -6.11 -9.57
C THR A 101 -14.52 -6.32 -8.70
N MET A 102 -14.36 -6.34 -7.38
CA MET A 102 -15.51 -6.54 -6.50
C MET A 102 -16.51 -5.38 -6.57
N ARG A 103 -16.03 -4.14 -6.76
CA ARG A 103 -16.84 -2.94 -6.63
C ARG A 103 -17.33 -2.35 -7.95
N PHE A 104 -16.48 -2.31 -8.97
CA PHE A 104 -16.70 -1.52 -10.18
C PHE A 104 -16.97 -2.34 -11.43
N THR A 105 -16.84 -3.67 -11.39
CA THR A 105 -17.11 -4.53 -12.56
C THR A 105 -18.42 -5.32 -12.40
N LYS A 106 -18.95 -5.82 -13.52
CA LYS A 106 -20.12 -6.71 -13.59
C LYS A 106 -19.75 -8.20 -13.40
N ALA A 107 -18.62 -8.48 -12.75
CA ALA A 107 -18.20 -9.87 -12.52
C ALA A 107 -19.25 -10.65 -11.70
N SER A 108 -19.34 -11.96 -11.94
CA SER A 108 -20.37 -12.80 -11.34
C SER A 108 -20.34 -12.77 -9.80
N PRO A 109 -21.50 -12.92 -9.12
CA PRO A 109 -21.55 -12.97 -7.66
C PRO A 109 -20.63 -14.02 -7.06
N GLN A 110 -20.51 -15.18 -7.72
CA GLN A 110 -19.61 -16.27 -7.31
C GLN A 110 -18.15 -15.84 -7.36
N PHE A 111 -17.72 -15.17 -8.43
CA PHE A 111 -16.34 -14.67 -8.54
C PHE A 111 -16.03 -13.60 -7.49
N LYS A 112 -16.95 -12.66 -7.27
CA LYS A 112 -16.80 -11.64 -6.22
C LYS A 112 -16.78 -12.25 -4.81
N LYS A 113 -17.52 -13.34 -4.59
CA LYS A 113 -17.50 -14.10 -3.33
C LYS A 113 -16.12 -14.73 -3.12
N THR A 114 -15.57 -15.38 -4.14
CA THR A 114 -14.21 -15.95 -4.08
C THR A 114 -13.17 -14.87 -3.79
N LEU A 115 -13.18 -13.75 -4.51
CA LEU A 115 -12.24 -12.64 -4.26
C LEU A 115 -12.34 -12.09 -2.83
N ARG A 116 -13.55 -11.97 -2.27
CA ARG A 116 -13.74 -11.51 -0.88
C ARG A 116 -13.04 -12.39 0.15
N MET A 117 -12.95 -13.70 -0.09
CA MET A 117 -12.27 -14.62 0.84
C MET A 117 -10.77 -14.33 0.94
N PHE A 118 -10.16 -13.88 -0.16
CA PHE A 118 -8.70 -13.66 -0.24
C PHE A 118 -8.28 -12.20 -0.08
N HIS A 119 -9.20 -11.23 -0.19
CA HIS A 119 -8.84 -9.80 -0.23
C HIS A 119 -9.36 -8.98 0.96
N ALA A 120 -10.53 -9.28 1.50
CA ALA A 120 -11.26 -8.34 2.38
C ALA A 120 -10.97 -8.54 3.88
N LYS A 121 -9.73 -8.81 4.25
CA LYS A 121 -9.36 -9.15 5.64
C LYS A 121 -8.29 -8.20 6.17
N TRP A 122 -8.38 -7.88 7.46
CA TRP A 122 -7.46 -6.96 8.14
C TRP A 122 -6.00 -7.42 8.04
N TYR A 123 -5.75 -8.74 8.00
CA TYR A 123 -4.40 -9.28 7.85
C TYR A 123 -3.76 -8.89 6.52
N MET A 124 -4.53 -8.58 5.46
CA MET A 124 -3.97 -8.12 4.19
C MET A 124 -3.29 -6.77 4.32
N PHE A 125 -3.85 -5.86 5.13
CA PHE A 125 -3.20 -4.58 5.43
C PHE A 125 -1.88 -4.81 6.18
N VAL A 126 -1.88 -5.73 7.16
CA VAL A 126 -0.67 -6.09 7.92
C VAL A 126 0.39 -6.73 7.03
N ILE A 127 0.00 -7.64 6.12
CA ILE A 127 0.92 -8.25 5.15
C ILE A 127 1.57 -7.18 4.27
N VAL A 128 0.79 -6.25 3.72
CA VAL A 128 1.33 -5.17 2.88
C VAL A 128 2.28 -4.29 3.69
N LEU A 129 1.90 -3.91 4.92
CA LEU A 129 2.75 -3.09 5.79
C LEU A 129 4.07 -3.81 6.11
N SER A 130 4.03 -5.09 6.46
CA SER A 130 5.23 -5.90 6.71
C SER A 130 6.11 -6.00 5.48
N LEU A 131 5.54 -6.24 4.29
CA LEU A 131 6.29 -6.29 3.03
C LEU A 131 6.94 -4.94 2.70
N VAL A 132 6.26 -3.81 2.96
CA VAL A 132 6.84 -2.47 2.80
C VAL A 132 8.08 -2.32 3.69
N LEU A 133 7.98 -2.67 4.97
CA LEU A 133 9.09 -2.56 5.92
C LEU A 133 10.26 -3.46 5.52
N ILE A 134 9.99 -4.73 5.21
CA ILE A 134 11.03 -5.69 4.80
C ILE A 134 11.72 -5.23 3.51
N ALA A 135 10.95 -4.77 2.51
CA ALA A 135 11.49 -4.27 1.26
C ALA A 135 12.45 -3.09 1.51
N HIS A 136 12.03 -2.09 2.30
CA HIS A 136 12.86 -0.93 2.63
C HIS A 136 14.13 -1.33 3.40
N ILE A 137 14.01 -2.14 4.45
CA ILE A 137 15.18 -2.59 5.22
C ILE A 137 16.18 -3.33 4.33
N ALA A 138 15.68 -4.18 3.43
CA ALA A 138 16.51 -4.94 2.51
C ALA A 138 17.25 -4.06 1.48
N SER A 139 16.72 -2.90 1.08
CA SER A 139 17.40 -1.99 0.14
C SER A 139 18.37 -1.01 0.80
N LEU A 140 18.28 -0.80 2.13
CA LEU A 140 19.21 0.11 2.83
C LEU A 140 20.68 -0.29 2.67
N GLY A 141 20.97 -1.60 2.64
CA GLY A 141 22.34 -2.10 2.48
C GLY A 141 22.94 -1.92 1.09
N SER A 142 22.11 -1.74 0.06
CA SER A 142 22.54 -1.60 -1.33
C SER A 142 22.44 -0.18 -1.87
N PHE A 143 21.91 0.77 -1.09
CA PHE A 143 21.68 2.14 -1.52
C PHE A 143 22.93 3.01 -1.28
N PRO A 144 23.61 3.50 -2.33
CA PRO A 144 24.93 4.12 -2.18
C PRO A 144 24.87 5.63 -1.89
N TYR A 145 23.67 6.23 -1.88
CA TYR A 145 23.50 7.67 -1.69
C TYR A 145 23.07 8.00 -0.27
N VAL A 146 23.53 9.15 0.23
CA VAL A 146 23.10 9.68 1.53
C VAL A 146 21.62 10.04 1.44
N LEU A 147 20.82 9.42 2.31
CA LEU A 147 19.43 9.81 2.52
C LEU A 147 19.42 11.09 3.35
N GLY A 148 18.72 12.12 2.88
CA GLY A 148 18.60 13.42 3.55
C GLY A 148 17.72 13.40 4.79
#